data_AF-A0A2D4JF84-F1
#
_entry.id   AF-A0A2D4JF84-F1
#
_cell.length_a   1.000
_cell.length_b   1.000
_cell.length_c   1.000
_cell.angle_alpha   90.00
_cell.angle_beta   90.00
_cell.angle_gamma   90.00
#
_symmetry.space_group_name_H-M   'P 1'
#
loop_
_entity.id
_entity.type
_entity.pdbx_description
1 polymer ?
#
loop_
_entity_poly.entity_id
_entity_poly.type
_entity_poly.pdbx_seq_one_letter_code
_entity_poly.pdbx_strand_id
1 'polypeptide(L)'
;DTDAPQVSHKPGGEPKIKNVVHELRITNQVIYLNPPIEDCRYKLFQELFAWKTIILSLPRIQSQRYQVGVHYELSEEEKFYRNALTRMPDGPSALEEAYSAVKGIVTEVEQYVKVWLQYQCLWDMQAENIYNRLGEDLNKWQALLVQIRKARGTFDNAETRKEFGPVIIDYGKVQSKVNLKYDSWHKEVLSKFGQMLGQNMTEFHSQISKSRQELEQHSVDTASTSDAVTFITYVQSLKRKIKQFEKQVELYRNGQRLLEKQRFQFPSSWLYIDNIEGEWGAFNDIMRRKDSAIQQQVANLQMKIVQEDRAVETRTVDLLTDWEKTKPVTVSFH
;
A
#
# COMPACT_ATOMS: atom_id res chain seq x y z
N ASP A 1 -56.88 -37.81 -38.82
CA ASP A 1 -55.60 -38.53 -38.68
C ASP A 1 -54.64 -38.22 -39.80
N THR A 2 -53.78 -37.25 -39.56
CA THR A 2 -52.47 -37.13 -40.22
C THR A 2 -51.63 -36.21 -39.33
N ASP A 3 -51.10 -36.80 -38.26
CA ASP A 3 -50.03 -36.19 -37.49
C ASP A 3 -48.82 -36.01 -38.42
N ALA A 4 -48.32 -34.78 -38.51
CA ALA A 4 -47.07 -34.48 -39.17
C ALA A 4 -45.93 -35.21 -38.44
N PRO A 5 -44.91 -35.73 -39.14
CA PRO A 5 -43.80 -36.42 -38.49
C PRO A 5 -43.12 -35.46 -37.50
N GLN A 6 -43.10 -35.85 -36.23
CA GLN A 6 -42.38 -35.14 -35.18
C GLN A 6 -40.95 -34.89 -35.64
N VAL A 7 -40.55 -33.63 -35.52
CA VAL A 7 -39.25 -33.11 -35.89
C VAL A 7 -38.15 -34.03 -35.32
N SER A 8 -37.31 -34.49 -36.25
CA SER A 8 -36.07 -35.23 -36.08
C SER A 8 -35.39 -35.03 -34.72
N HIS A 9 -34.92 -36.12 -34.11
CA HIS A 9 -33.86 -36.09 -33.10
C HIS A 9 -32.86 -34.95 -33.40
N LYS A 10 -32.60 -34.06 -32.43
CA LYS A 10 -31.52 -33.06 -32.55
C LYS A 10 -30.26 -33.81 -33.03
N PRO A 11 -29.62 -33.40 -34.14
CA PRO A 11 -28.42 -34.08 -34.61
C PRO A 11 -27.30 -33.86 -33.59
N GLY A 12 -26.91 -34.94 -32.91
CA GLY A 12 -25.79 -34.95 -31.96
C GLY A 12 -26.18 -34.57 -30.53
N GLY A 13 -25.64 -35.30 -29.55
CA GLY A 13 -25.68 -34.88 -28.15
C GLY A 13 -24.69 -33.74 -27.91
N GLU A 14 -25.01 -32.84 -26.98
CA GLU A 14 -24.08 -31.80 -26.54
C GLU A 14 -22.84 -32.47 -25.90
N PRO A 15 -21.61 -32.09 -26.31
CA PRO A 15 -20.40 -32.70 -25.79
C PRO A 15 -20.27 -32.38 -24.30
N LYS A 16 -20.32 -33.42 -23.46
CA LYS A 16 -20.04 -33.33 -22.02
C LYS A 16 -18.52 -33.37 -21.82
N ILE A 17 -17.91 -32.21 -21.65
CA ILE A 17 -16.49 -32.06 -21.36
C ILE A 17 -16.27 -32.29 -19.86
N LYS A 18 -15.28 -33.11 -19.50
CA LYS A 18 -14.92 -33.32 -18.09
C LYS A 18 -14.22 -32.07 -17.53
N ASN A 19 -14.58 -31.73 -16.30
CA ASN A 19 -13.96 -30.58 -15.63
C ASN A 19 -12.48 -30.86 -15.33
N VAL A 20 -11.62 -29.91 -15.67
CA VAL A 20 -10.19 -29.95 -15.35
C VAL A 20 -9.94 -29.08 -14.12
N VAL A 21 -9.61 -29.71 -13.01
CA VAL A 21 -9.37 -29.01 -11.74
C VAL A 21 -7.88 -28.74 -11.56
N HIS A 22 -7.54 -27.47 -11.37
CA HIS A 22 -6.23 -26.99 -10.95
C HIS A 22 -6.33 -26.40 -9.56
N GLU A 23 -5.28 -26.58 -8.76
CA GLU A 23 -5.20 -26.02 -7.41
C GLU A 23 -3.98 -25.10 -7.34
N LEU A 24 -4.19 -23.86 -6.95
CA LEU A 24 -3.09 -23.00 -6.52
C LEU A 24 -2.56 -23.54 -5.19
N ARG A 25 -1.23 -23.66 -5.07
CA ARG A 25 -0.56 -24.17 -3.86
C ARG A 25 0.61 -23.29 -3.48
N ILE A 26 0.97 -23.33 -2.20
CA ILE A 26 2.21 -22.73 -1.68
C ILE A 26 3.06 -23.83 -1.04
N THR A 27 4.25 -24.05 -1.58
CA THR A 27 5.30 -24.92 -0.99
C THR A 27 6.61 -24.15 -0.92
N ASN A 28 7.34 -24.26 0.19
CA ASN A 28 8.60 -23.53 0.41
C ASN A 28 8.48 -22.03 0.09
N GLN A 29 7.35 -21.42 0.48
CA GLN A 29 7.04 -20.00 0.24
C GLN A 29 6.87 -19.60 -1.23
N VAL A 30 6.81 -20.54 -2.17
CA VAL A 30 6.58 -20.28 -3.60
C VAL A 30 5.14 -20.64 -3.97
N ILE A 31 4.42 -19.69 -4.58
CA ILE A 31 3.09 -19.90 -5.14
C ILE A 31 3.23 -20.54 -6.53
N TYR A 32 2.50 -21.62 -6.78
CA TYR A 32 2.47 -22.29 -8.08
C TYR A 32 1.12 -22.98 -8.32
N LEU A 33 0.83 -23.26 -9.59
CA LEU A 33 -0.36 -23.99 -10.01
C LEU A 33 -0.06 -25.49 -10.10
N ASN A 34 -0.91 -26.32 -9.53
CA ASN A 34 -0.80 -27.77 -9.58
C ASN A 34 -2.15 -28.43 -9.98
N PRO A 35 -2.23 -29.17 -11.09
CA PRO A 35 -1.19 -29.37 -12.13
C PRO A 35 -0.78 -28.06 -12.84
N PRO A 36 0.35 -28.01 -13.56
CA PRO A 36 0.77 -26.80 -14.28
C PRO A 36 -0.19 -26.45 -15.42
N ILE A 37 -0.12 -25.23 -15.93
CA ILE A 37 -1.02 -24.76 -17.00
C ILE A 37 -0.92 -25.58 -18.30
N GLU A 38 0.24 -26.18 -18.56
CA GLU A 38 0.44 -27.07 -19.71
C GLU A 38 -0.48 -28.31 -19.65
N ASP A 39 -0.77 -28.79 -18.45
CA ASP A 39 -1.67 -29.91 -18.22
C ASP A 39 -3.14 -29.52 -18.54
N CYS A 40 -3.51 -28.26 -18.31
CA CYS A 40 -4.81 -27.72 -18.71
C CYS A 40 -5.00 -27.86 -20.22
N ARG A 41 -4.03 -27.33 -20.98
CA ARG A 41 -4.02 -27.40 -22.43
C ARG A 41 -4.07 -28.85 -22.94
N TYR A 42 -3.25 -29.72 -22.34
CA TYR A 42 -3.21 -31.14 -22.69
C TYR A 42 -4.56 -31.82 -22.49
N LYS A 43 -5.19 -31.66 -21.32
CA LYS A 43 -6.48 -32.30 -21.00
C LYS A 43 -7.63 -31.78 -21.86
N LEU A 44 -7.68 -30.47 -22.13
CA LEU A 44 -8.69 -29.90 -23.02
C LEU A 44 -8.56 -30.45 -24.45
N PHE A 45 -7.34 -30.58 -24.96
CA PHE A 45 -7.13 -31.22 -26.26
C PHE A 45 -7.46 -32.71 -26.23
N GLN A 46 -7.19 -33.41 -25.15
CA GLN A 46 -7.54 -34.82 -25.00
C GLN A 46 -9.07 -35.02 -25.08
N GLU A 47 -9.86 -34.17 -24.42
CA GLU A 47 -11.32 -34.20 -24.51
C GLU A 47 -11.81 -33.84 -25.92
N LEU A 48 -11.22 -32.83 -26.56
CA LEU A 48 -11.53 -32.48 -27.97
C LEU A 48 -11.26 -33.67 -28.91
N PHE A 49 -10.13 -34.37 -28.74
CA PHE A 49 -9.79 -35.53 -29.54
C PHE A 49 -10.68 -36.74 -29.22
N ALA A 50 -11.10 -36.92 -27.97
CA ALA A 50 -12.04 -37.97 -27.60
C ALA A 50 -13.39 -37.78 -28.32
N TRP A 51 -13.93 -36.56 -28.31
CA TRP A 51 -15.17 -36.22 -29.02
C TRP A 51 -15.02 -36.34 -30.54
N LYS A 52 -13.88 -35.91 -31.09
CA LYS A 52 -13.55 -36.15 -32.50
C LYS A 52 -13.51 -37.65 -32.82
N THR A 53 -12.94 -38.46 -31.94
CA THR A 53 -12.81 -39.92 -32.14
C THR A 53 -14.17 -40.59 -32.18
N ILE A 54 -15.12 -40.19 -31.30
CA ILE A 54 -16.49 -40.72 -31.30
C ILE A 54 -17.10 -40.61 -32.70
N ILE A 55 -17.01 -39.43 -33.32
CA ILE A 55 -17.55 -39.17 -34.66
C ILE A 55 -16.85 -40.06 -35.70
N LEU A 56 -15.52 -40.12 -35.67
CA LEU A 56 -14.73 -40.86 -36.65
C LEU A 56 -14.88 -42.39 -36.53
N SER A 57 -15.17 -42.89 -35.33
CA SER A 57 -15.37 -44.32 -35.04
C SER A 57 -16.82 -44.79 -35.16
N LEU A 58 -17.75 -43.91 -35.57
CA LEU A 58 -19.13 -44.32 -35.78
C LEU A 58 -19.19 -45.39 -36.90
N PRO A 59 -19.82 -46.55 -36.65
CA PRO A 59 -19.97 -47.58 -37.67
C PRO A 59 -20.94 -47.09 -38.75
N ARG A 60 -20.55 -47.26 -40.02
CA ARG A 60 -21.44 -46.99 -41.16
C ARG A 60 -22.46 -48.12 -41.32
N ILE A 61 -23.64 -47.79 -41.84
CA ILE A 61 -24.62 -48.81 -42.22
C ILE A 61 -24.04 -49.58 -43.40
N GLN A 62 -23.84 -50.89 -43.23
CA GLN A 62 -23.26 -51.78 -44.23
C GLN A 62 -24.33 -52.72 -44.77
N SER A 63 -24.48 -52.78 -46.09
CA SER A 63 -25.40 -53.70 -46.78
C SER A 63 -25.02 -55.18 -46.61
N GLN A 64 -23.75 -55.46 -46.29
CA GLN A 64 -23.21 -56.82 -46.09
C GLN A 64 -23.93 -57.61 -45.00
N ARG A 65 -24.50 -56.93 -43.98
CA ARG A 65 -25.28 -57.60 -42.92
C ARG A 65 -26.54 -58.31 -43.46
N TYR A 66 -26.97 -57.95 -44.66
CA TYR A 66 -28.19 -58.45 -45.31
C TYR A 66 -27.90 -59.26 -46.58
N GLN A 67 -26.64 -59.44 -46.98
CA GLN A 67 -26.23 -60.24 -48.14
C GLN A 67 -25.51 -61.51 -47.69
N VAL A 68 -26.16 -62.66 -47.88
CA VAL A 68 -25.61 -63.98 -47.57
C VAL A 68 -24.67 -64.40 -48.73
N GLY A 69 -23.41 -64.73 -48.41
CA GLY A 69 -22.51 -65.45 -49.33
C GLY A 69 -21.42 -64.63 -50.04
N VAL A 70 -21.23 -63.34 -49.74
CA VAL A 70 -20.15 -62.54 -50.35
C VAL A 70 -19.32 -61.86 -49.25
N HIS A 71 -18.14 -62.42 -48.94
CA HIS A 71 -17.16 -61.81 -48.04
C HIS A 71 -16.10 -61.06 -48.86
N TYR A 72 -16.30 -59.75 -49.04
CA TYR A 72 -15.21 -58.82 -49.37
C TYR A 72 -14.71 -58.15 -48.09
N GLU A 73 -13.40 -58.11 -47.88
CA GLU A 73 -12.80 -57.36 -46.78
C GLU A 73 -12.97 -55.85 -47.03
N LEU A 74 -13.94 -55.24 -46.35
CA LEU A 74 -14.12 -53.78 -46.40
C LEU A 74 -12.94 -53.07 -45.72
N SER A 75 -12.47 -52.00 -46.36
CA SER A 75 -11.49 -51.10 -45.79
C SER A 75 -12.05 -50.38 -44.57
N GLU A 76 -11.15 -49.95 -43.69
CA GLU A 76 -11.44 -49.16 -42.50
C GLU A 76 -12.24 -47.86 -42.79
N GLU A 77 -12.07 -47.31 -44.00
CA GLU A 77 -12.77 -46.12 -44.49
C GLU A 77 -14.21 -46.39 -44.96
N GLU A 78 -14.51 -47.64 -45.29
CA GLU A 78 -15.85 -48.11 -45.66
C GLU A 78 -16.62 -48.54 -44.41
N LYS A 79 -15.90 -49.00 -43.40
CA LYS A 79 -16.46 -49.42 -42.10
C LYS A 79 -16.85 -48.25 -41.20
N PHE A 80 -16.07 -47.16 -41.19
CA PHE A 80 -16.23 -46.05 -40.24
C PHE A 80 -16.21 -44.67 -40.91
N TYR A 81 -16.66 -43.63 -40.20
CA TYR A 81 -16.69 -42.25 -40.68
C TYR A 81 -15.32 -41.53 -40.64
N ARG A 82 -14.22 -42.20 -40.97
CA ARG A 82 -12.85 -41.62 -40.92
C ARG A 82 -12.65 -40.40 -41.83
N ASN A 83 -13.26 -40.40 -43.01
CA ASN A 83 -13.16 -39.29 -43.98
C ASN A 83 -14.20 -38.17 -43.77
N ALA A 84 -14.96 -38.20 -42.66
CA ALA A 84 -16.01 -37.22 -42.42
C ALA A 84 -15.46 -35.79 -42.29
N LEU A 85 -14.31 -35.62 -41.62
CA LEU A 85 -13.72 -34.30 -41.38
C LEU A 85 -13.23 -33.61 -42.65
N THR A 86 -12.81 -34.36 -43.66
CA THR A 86 -12.37 -33.81 -44.96
C THR A 86 -13.53 -33.54 -45.90
N ARG A 87 -14.75 -33.97 -45.57
CA ARG A 87 -15.95 -33.87 -46.41
C ARG A 87 -17.06 -33.04 -45.76
N MET A 88 -16.77 -32.32 -44.68
CA MET A 88 -17.76 -31.45 -44.04
C MET A 88 -18.06 -30.25 -44.96
N PRO A 89 -19.35 -29.89 -45.17
CA PRO A 89 -19.74 -28.79 -46.05
C PRO A 89 -19.20 -27.43 -45.59
N ASP A 90 -19.05 -27.24 -44.27
CA ASP A 90 -18.49 -26.02 -43.67
C ASP A 90 -16.95 -26.04 -43.55
N GLY A 91 -16.30 -27.04 -44.15
CA GLY A 91 -14.84 -27.19 -44.12
C GLY A 91 -14.28 -27.40 -42.70
N PRO A 92 -13.01 -27.01 -42.44
CA PRO A 92 -12.38 -27.14 -41.13
C PRO A 92 -12.80 -26.07 -40.11
N SER A 93 -13.74 -25.16 -40.45
CA SER A 93 -14.11 -24.00 -39.62
C SER A 93 -14.47 -24.40 -38.19
N ALA A 94 -15.29 -25.44 -38.01
CA ALA A 94 -15.71 -25.91 -36.70
C ALA A 94 -14.53 -26.43 -35.84
N LEU A 95 -13.50 -27.02 -36.48
CA LEU A 95 -12.29 -27.45 -35.77
C LEU A 95 -11.46 -26.22 -35.39
N GLU A 96 -11.25 -25.29 -36.31
CA GLU A 96 -10.49 -24.05 -36.05
C GLU A 96 -11.10 -23.23 -34.91
N GLU A 97 -12.43 -23.10 -34.88
CA GLU A 97 -13.19 -22.48 -33.80
C GLU A 97 -12.97 -23.21 -32.47
N ALA A 98 -13.03 -24.54 -32.45
CA ALA A 98 -12.77 -25.33 -31.25
C ALA A 98 -11.33 -25.18 -30.74
N TYR A 99 -10.34 -25.16 -31.63
CA TYR A 99 -8.93 -24.88 -31.28
C TYR A 99 -8.77 -23.45 -30.72
N SER A 100 -9.43 -22.47 -31.35
CA SER A 100 -9.43 -21.08 -30.89
C SER A 100 -10.06 -20.94 -29.51
N ALA A 101 -11.17 -21.63 -29.25
CA ALA A 101 -11.85 -21.65 -27.95
C ALA A 101 -10.95 -22.26 -26.85
N VAL A 102 -10.29 -23.39 -27.11
CA VAL A 102 -9.33 -23.98 -26.15
C VAL A 102 -8.20 -23.02 -25.86
N LYS A 103 -7.62 -22.37 -26.89
CA LYS A 103 -6.55 -21.38 -26.70
C LYS A 103 -7.02 -20.17 -25.90
N GLY A 104 -8.24 -19.69 -26.15
CA GLY A 104 -8.87 -18.60 -25.41
C GLY A 104 -8.96 -18.92 -23.91
N ILE A 105 -9.55 -20.07 -23.57
CA ILE A 105 -9.69 -20.54 -22.18
C ILE A 105 -8.33 -20.65 -21.49
N VAL A 106 -7.33 -21.26 -22.15
CA VAL A 106 -5.98 -21.39 -21.58
C VAL A 106 -5.34 -20.01 -21.34
N THR A 107 -5.55 -19.06 -22.26
CA THR A 107 -5.00 -17.70 -22.12
C THR A 107 -5.64 -16.95 -20.94
N GLU A 108 -6.96 -17.07 -20.77
CA GLU A 108 -7.67 -16.48 -19.62
C GLU A 108 -7.18 -17.06 -18.29
N VAL A 109 -7.02 -18.39 -18.24
CA VAL A 109 -6.46 -19.09 -17.07
C VAL A 109 -5.03 -18.61 -16.78
N GLU A 110 -4.19 -18.45 -17.81
CA GLU A 110 -2.81 -17.96 -17.66
C GLU A 110 -2.78 -16.55 -17.07
N GLN A 111 -3.60 -15.64 -17.60
CA GLN A 111 -3.70 -14.27 -17.12
C GLN A 111 -4.16 -14.23 -15.65
N TYR A 112 -5.15 -15.05 -15.30
CA TYR A 112 -5.63 -15.14 -13.93
C TYR A 112 -4.57 -15.69 -12.96
N VAL A 113 -3.85 -16.75 -13.34
CA VAL A 113 -2.77 -17.31 -12.53
C VAL A 113 -1.63 -16.31 -12.34
N LYS A 114 -1.31 -15.48 -13.36
CA LYS A 114 -0.30 -14.42 -13.23
C LYS A 114 -0.63 -13.41 -12.13
N VAL A 115 -1.90 -13.06 -11.94
CA VAL A 115 -2.32 -12.17 -10.83
C VAL A 115 -1.98 -12.81 -9.48
N TRP A 116 -2.18 -14.12 -9.34
CA TRP A 116 -1.84 -14.84 -8.11
C TRP A 116 -0.33 -14.92 -7.87
N LEU A 117 0.46 -15.12 -8.93
CA LEU A 117 1.92 -15.16 -8.83
C LEU A 117 2.53 -13.80 -8.45
N GLN A 118 1.88 -12.67 -8.76
CA GLN A 118 2.36 -11.35 -8.34
C GLN A 118 2.38 -11.21 -6.80
N TYR A 119 1.54 -11.95 -6.08
CA TYR A 119 1.55 -11.94 -4.62
C TYR A 119 2.76 -12.66 -4.01
N GLN A 120 3.58 -13.34 -4.81
CA GLN A 120 4.87 -13.89 -4.39
C GLN A 120 5.76 -12.82 -3.73
N CYS A 121 5.67 -11.58 -4.22
CA CYS A 121 6.38 -10.43 -3.66
C CYS A 121 6.17 -10.24 -2.15
N LEU A 122 5.04 -10.68 -1.57
CA LEU A 122 4.78 -10.57 -0.12
C LEU A 122 5.69 -11.46 0.73
N TRP A 123 6.15 -12.57 0.17
CA TRP A 123 7.10 -13.46 0.81
C TRP A 123 8.54 -13.01 0.58
N ASP A 124 8.82 -12.49 -0.61
CA ASP A 124 10.16 -11.99 -0.97
C ASP A 124 10.46 -10.61 -0.33
N MET A 125 9.43 -9.91 0.13
CA MET A 125 9.58 -8.63 0.81
C MET A 125 10.33 -8.81 2.14
N GLN A 126 11.40 -8.05 2.33
CA GLN A 126 12.13 -7.99 3.60
C GLN A 126 11.76 -6.71 4.35
N ALA A 127 11.57 -6.82 5.66
CA ALA A 127 11.09 -5.71 6.49
C ALA A 127 12.10 -4.54 6.49
N GLU A 128 13.39 -4.87 6.51
CA GLU A 128 14.49 -3.90 6.43
C GLU A 128 14.43 -3.04 5.16
N ASN A 129 14.05 -3.61 4.02
CA ASN A 129 13.94 -2.83 2.78
C ASN A 129 12.79 -1.80 2.86
N ILE A 130 11.71 -2.14 3.55
CA ILE A 130 10.59 -1.23 3.81
C ILE A 130 11.04 -0.13 4.77
N TYR A 131 11.70 -0.51 5.87
CA TYR A 131 12.19 0.41 6.90
C TYR A 131 13.21 1.40 6.34
N ASN A 132 14.18 0.92 5.56
CA ASN A 132 15.21 1.74 4.92
C ASN A 132 14.61 2.72 3.91
N ARG A 133 13.56 2.33 3.18
CA ARG A 133 12.91 3.18 2.17
C ARG A 133 12.01 4.25 2.79
N LEU A 134 11.30 3.91 3.86
CA LEU A 134 10.38 4.83 4.53
C LEU A 134 11.13 5.80 5.46
N GLY A 135 12.20 5.33 6.12
CA GLY A 135 12.92 6.08 7.14
C GLY A 135 11.99 6.52 8.28
N GLU A 136 12.17 7.75 8.75
CA GLU A 136 11.41 8.34 9.87
C GLU A 136 10.20 9.18 9.41
N ASP A 137 9.85 9.18 8.12
CA ASP A 137 8.77 10.01 7.58
C ASP A 137 7.40 9.40 7.85
N LEU A 138 6.76 9.84 8.94
CA LEU A 138 5.45 9.39 9.38
C LEU A 138 4.35 9.50 8.30
N ASN A 139 4.44 10.45 7.36
CA ASN A 139 3.46 10.57 6.28
C ASN A 139 3.53 9.38 5.32
N LYS A 140 4.75 8.93 4.99
CA LYS A 140 4.95 7.77 4.11
C LYS A 140 4.46 6.50 4.78
N TRP A 141 4.70 6.35 6.07
CA TRP A 141 4.17 5.23 6.86
C TRP A 141 2.65 5.20 6.89
N GLN A 142 2.01 6.36 7.10
CA GLN A 142 0.55 6.48 7.07
C GLN A 142 -0.01 6.12 5.68
N ALA A 143 0.61 6.60 4.60
CA ALA A 143 0.23 6.28 3.24
C ALA A 143 0.36 4.77 2.94
N LEU A 144 1.44 4.14 3.42
CA LEU A 144 1.64 2.70 3.26
C LEU A 144 0.55 1.89 3.96
N LEU A 145 0.20 2.23 5.21
CA LEU A 145 -0.88 1.55 5.95
C LEU A 145 -2.23 1.64 5.23
N VAL A 146 -2.53 2.78 4.61
CA VAL A 146 -3.74 2.96 3.80
C VAL A 146 -3.67 2.10 2.52
N GLN A 147 -2.51 2.03 1.86
CA GLN A 147 -2.32 1.21 0.67
C GLN A 147 -2.46 -0.28 0.96
N ILE A 148 -1.88 -0.78 2.06
CA ILE A 148 -2.01 -2.19 2.49
C ILE A 148 -3.49 -2.52 2.71
N ARG A 149 -4.25 -1.63 3.36
CA ARG A 149 -5.68 -1.82 3.56
C ARG A 149 -6.46 -1.85 2.24
N LYS A 150 -6.14 -0.96 1.29
CA LYS A 150 -6.79 -0.92 -0.03
C LYS A 150 -6.50 -2.18 -0.84
N ALA A 151 -5.26 -2.66 -0.83
CA ALA A 151 -4.85 -3.89 -1.49
C ALA A 151 -5.53 -5.14 -0.90
N ARG A 152 -5.78 -5.15 0.42
CA ARG A 152 -6.59 -6.21 1.05
C ARG A 152 -8.04 -6.20 0.55
N GLY A 153 -8.64 -5.03 0.41
CA GLY A 153 -10.04 -4.90 0.00
C GLY A 153 -10.35 -5.51 -1.37
N THR A 154 -9.36 -5.61 -2.27
CA THR A 154 -9.52 -6.29 -3.57
C THR A 154 -9.49 -7.81 -3.51
N PHE A 155 -9.05 -8.37 -2.38
CA PHE A 155 -8.84 -9.81 -2.18
C PHE A 155 -9.93 -10.48 -1.32
N ASP A 156 -10.72 -9.68 -0.61
CA ASP A 156 -11.73 -10.14 0.35
C ASP A 156 -13.01 -10.65 -0.38
N ASN A 157 -12.84 -11.64 -1.27
CA ASN A 157 -13.94 -12.38 -1.87
C ASN A 157 -14.16 -13.70 -1.12
N ALA A 158 -15.42 -14.05 -0.84
CA ALA A 158 -15.75 -15.32 -0.17
C ALA A 158 -15.60 -16.55 -1.09
N GLU A 159 -15.36 -16.32 -2.38
CA GLU A 159 -15.15 -17.37 -3.37
C GLU A 159 -13.80 -18.04 -3.13
N THR A 160 -13.79 -19.37 -3.18
CA THR A 160 -12.59 -20.21 -3.05
C THR A 160 -12.19 -20.90 -4.34
N ARG A 161 -13.03 -20.75 -5.37
CA ARG A 161 -12.87 -21.37 -6.69
C ARG A 161 -13.33 -20.40 -7.77
N LYS A 162 -12.67 -20.45 -8.93
CA LYS A 162 -13.09 -19.72 -10.12
C LYS A 162 -13.16 -20.67 -11.31
N GLU A 163 -14.24 -20.56 -12.08
CA GLU A 163 -14.53 -21.42 -13.22
C GLU A 163 -14.28 -20.65 -14.54
N PHE A 164 -13.57 -21.30 -15.46
CA PHE A 164 -13.24 -20.85 -16.81
C PHE A 164 -13.72 -21.91 -17.79
N GLY A 165 -15.03 -21.91 -18.07
CA GLY A 165 -15.68 -22.99 -18.81
C GLY A 165 -15.46 -24.34 -18.11
N PRO A 166 -14.83 -25.34 -18.76
CA PRO A 166 -14.54 -26.64 -18.16
C PRO A 166 -13.36 -26.62 -17.16
N VAL A 167 -12.61 -25.53 -17.05
CA VAL A 167 -11.43 -25.45 -16.17
C VAL A 167 -11.82 -24.80 -14.84
N ILE A 168 -11.48 -25.43 -13.73
CA ILE A 168 -11.76 -24.93 -12.38
C ILE A 168 -10.44 -24.68 -11.67
N ILE A 169 -10.24 -23.48 -11.13
CA ILE A 169 -9.09 -23.12 -10.31
C ILE A 169 -9.53 -23.00 -8.86
N ASP A 170 -9.11 -23.93 -8.01
CA ASP A 170 -9.24 -23.85 -6.56
C ASP A 170 -8.07 -23.04 -6.00
N TYR A 171 -8.38 -21.99 -5.26
CA TYR A 171 -7.40 -21.13 -4.62
C TYR A 171 -7.65 -20.94 -3.12
N GLY A 172 -8.63 -21.64 -2.53
CA GLY A 172 -9.04 -21.44 -1.14
C GLY A 172 -7.88 -21.64 -0.14
N LYS A 173 -7.02 -22.64 -0.36
CA LYS A 173 -5.86 -22.88 0.52
C LYS A 173 -4.79 -21.78 0.44
N VAL A 174 -4.54 -21.28 -0.77
CA VAL A 174 -3.59 -20.17 -0.99
C VAL A 174 -4.17 -18.89 -0.44
N GLN A 175 -5.48 -18.68 -0.60
CA GLN A 175 -6.19 -17.52 -0.10
C GLN A 175 -6.00 -17.34 1.40
N SER A 176 -6.25 -18.39 2.20
CA SER A 176 -6.04 -18.33 3.64
C SER A 176 -4.59 -18.02 4.00
N LYS A 177 -3.61 -18.62 3.30
CA LYS A 177 -2.18 -18.36 3.56
C LYS A 177 -1.75 -16.94 3.18
N VAL A 178 -2.22 -16.42 2.04
CA VAL A 178 -1.98 -15.04 1.59
C VAL A 178 -2.59 -14.05 2.59
N ASN A 179 -3.83 -14.28 3.02
CA ASN A 179 -4.50 -13.45 4.02
C ASN A 179 -3.74 -13.41 5.34
N LEU A 180 -3.31 -14.57 5.86
CA LEU A 180 -2.51 -14.63 7.08
C LEU A 180 -1.17 -13.90 6.94
N LYS A 181 -0.52 -14.01 5.77
CA LYS A 181 0.75 -13.29 5.51
C LYS A 181 0.53 -11.78 5.43
N TYR A 182 -0.53 -11.33 4.77
CA TYR A 182 -0.94 -9.92 4.77
C TYR A 182 -1.25 -9.40 6.18
N ASP A 183 -1.96 -10.16 6.99
CA ASP A 183 -2.28 -9.80 8.38
C ASP A 183 -1.02 -9.68 9.23
N SER A 184 -0.08 -10.62 9.08
CA SER A 184 1.23 -10.56 9.74
C SER A 184 1.99 -9.28 9.36
N TRP A 185 2.06 -8.97 8.07
CA TRP A 185 2.72 -7.76 7.57
C TRP A 185 2.04 -6.49 8.04
N HIS A 186 0.72 -6.44 7.95
CA HIS A 186 -0.07 -5.30 8.41
C HIS A 186 0.15 -5.07 9.90
N LYS A 187 0.13 -6.13 10.73
CA LYS A 187 0.38 -6.03 12.17
C LYS A 187 1.80 -5.54 12.48
N GLU A 188 2.80 -6.03 11.76
CA GLU A 188 4.20 -5.61 11.93
C GLU A 188 4.41 -4.13 11.57
N VAL A 189 3.95 -3.71 10.39
CA VAL A 189 4.03 -2.30 9.93
C VAL A 189 3.24 -1.39 10.86
N LEU A 190 2.04 -1.81 11.30
CA LEU A 190 1.22 -1.07 12.25
C LEU A 190 1.93 -0.91 13.60
N SER A 191 2.57 -1.97 14.09
CA SER A 191 3.32 -1.92 15.34
C SER A 191 4.52 -0.99 15.26
N LYS A 192 5.26 -1.00 14.15
CA LYS A 192 6.39 -0.08 13.95
C LYS A 192 5.95 1.36 13.81
N PHE A 193 4.89 1.62 13.03
CA PHE A 193 4.29 2.95 12.94
C PHE A 193 3.81 3.45 14.31
N GLY A 194 3.12 2.61 15.08
CA GLY A 194 2.70 2.94 16.44
C GLY A 194 3.88 3.28 17.34
N GLN A 195 4.96 2.49 17.32
CA GLN A 195 6.17 2.77 18.10
C GLN A 195 6.80 4.13 17.75
N MET A 196 7.00 4.41 16.46
CA MET A 196 7.58 5.69 16.02
C MET A 196 6.66 6.87 16.32
N LEU A 197 5.35 6.73 16.10
CA LEU A 197 4.38 7.77 16.40
C LEU A 197 4.41 8.10 17.89
N GLY A 198 4.37 7.09 18.76
CA GLY A 198 4.41 7.28 20.21
C GLY A 198 5.71 7.92 20.72
N GLN A 199 6.85 7.53 20.14
CA GLN A 199 8.14 8.14 20.44
C GLN A 199 8.17 9.62 20.04
N ASN A 200 7.77 9.93 18.80
CA ASN A 200 7.75 11.31 18.30
C ASN A 200 6.75 12.18 19.06
N MET A 201 5.60 11.62 19.45
CA MET A 201 4.60 12.28 20.30
C MET A 201 5.18 12.64 21.68
N THR A 202 5.91 11.71 22.30
CA THR A 202 6.53 11.93 23.62
C THR A 202 7.64 12.98 23.55
N GLU A 203 8.49 12.91 22.53
CA GLU A 203 9.57 13.89 22.30
C GLU A 203 9.01 15.28 22.01
N PHE A 204 7.98 15.37 21.14
CA PHE A 204 7.30 16.63 20.86
C PHE A 204 6.64 17.22 22.11
N HIS A 205 5.95 16.40 22.91
CA HIS A 205 5.38 16.86 24.17
C HIS A 205 6.45 17.40 25.12
N SER A 206 7.59 16.72 25.25
CA SER A 206 8.72 17.20 26.05
C SER A 206 9.27 18.54 25.52
N GLN A 207 9.40 18.67 24.20
CA GLN A 207 9.86 19.91 23.55
C GLN A 207 8.90 21.08 23.79
N ILE A 208 7.59 20.87 23.64
CA ILE A 208 6.57 21.90 23.88
C ILE A 208 6.53 22.27 25.37
N SER A 209 6.56 21.28 26.26
CA SER A 209 6.58 21.51 27.71
C SER A 209 7.80 22.32 28.15
N LYS A 210 8.99 21.99 27.63
CA LYS A 210 10.22 22.76 27.90
C LYS A 210 10.12 24.20 27.36
N SER A 211 9.63 24.36 26.12
CA SER A 211 9.45 25.70 25.53
C SER A 211 8.44 26.53 26.32
N ARG A 212 7.38 25.90 26.84
CA ARG A 212 6.40 26.54 27.72
C ARG A 212 7.03 26.99 29.04
N GLN A 213 7.79 26.12 29.71
CA GLN A 213 8.48 26.45 30.95
C GLN A 213 9.48 27.61 30.78
N GLU A 214 10.23 27.63 29.68
CA GLU A 214 11.14 28.74 29.34
C GLU A 214 10.37 30.06 29.14
N LEU A 215 9.21 30.02 28.46
CA LEU A 215 8.34 31.21 28.32
C LEU A 215 7.75 31.68 29.66
N GLU A 216 7.46 30.76 30.59
CA GLU A 216 6.95 31.07 31.92
C GLU A 216 8.02 31.73 32.80
N GLN A 217 9.23 31.20 32.77
CA GLN A 217 10.35 31.63 33.63
C GLN A 217 10.83 33.05 33.31
N HIS A 218 10.77 33.46 32.04
CA HIS A 218 11.16 34.82 31.65
C HIS A 218 10.02 35.83 31.87
N SER A 219 10.13 36.62 32.93
CA SER A 219 9.33 37.83 33.13
C SER A 219 9.70 38.88 32.08
N VAL A 220 8.70 39.59 31.54
CA VAL A 220 8.90 40.71 30.62
C VAL A 220 9.60 41.89 31.32
N ASP A 221 9.51 41.95 32.65
CA ASP A 221 10.18 42.95 33.50
C ASP A 221 11.62 42.54 33.85
N THR A 222 12.36 42.00 32.87
CA THR A 222 13.71 41.49 33.11
C THR A 222 14.66 42.64 33.51
N ALA A 223 15.56 42.36 34.45
CA ALA A 223 16.41 43.38 35.09
C ALA A 223 17.44 44.05 34.17
N SER A 224 17.78 43.45 33.02
CA SER A 224 18.76 44.00 32.07
C SER A 224 18.24 44.04 30.62
N THR A 225 18.68 45.05 29.86
CA THR A 225 18.37 45.22 28.43
C THR A 225 18.81 44.01 27.60
N SER A 226 19.93 43.39 27.97
CA SER A 226 20.45 42.16 27.34
C SER A 226 19.48 40.98 27.48
N ASP A 227 18.94 40.76 28.68
CA ASP A 227 18.00 39.66 28.94
C ASP A 227 16.68 39.86 28.18
N ALA A 228 16.21 41.11 28.07
CA ALA A 228 15.03 41.43 27.27
C ALA A 228 15.23 41.13 25.78
N VAL A 229 16.40 41.46 25.21
CA VAL A 229 16.70 41.18 23.80
C VAL A 229 16.81 39.67 23.53
N THR A 230 17.46 38.91 24.41
CA THR A 230 17.56 37.44 24.28
C THR A 230 16.18 36.78 24.36
N PHE A 231 15.33 37.22 25.28
CA PHE A 231 13.96 36.73 25.39
C PHE A 231 13.11 37.03 24.14
N ILE A 232 13.16 38.26 23.62
CA ILE A 232 12.45 38.62 22.38
C ILE A 232 12.94 37.75 21.22
N THR A 233 14.25 37.57 21.08
CA THR A 233 14.85 36.72 20.04
C THR A 233 14.33 35.29 20.14
N TYR A 234 14.25 34.76 21.37
CA TYR A 234 13.69 33.43 21.64
C TYR A 234 12.21 33.32 21.24
N VAL A 235 11.36 34.26 21.68
CA VAL A 235 9.92 34.31 21.34
C VAL A 235 9.73 34.39 19.82
N GLN A 236 10.50 35.22 19.12
CA GLN A 236 10.45 35.31 17.67
C GLN A 236 10.87 34.00 16.98
N SER A 237 11.87 33.30 17.53
CA SER A 237 12.30 32.00 17.02
C SER A 237 11.19 30.94 17.16
N LEU A 238 10.47 30.94 18.28
CA LEU A 238 9.33 30.05 18.51
C LEU A 238 8.15 30.42 17.62
N LYS A 239 7.86 31.72 17.43
CA LYS A 239 6.79 32.21 16.54
C LYS A 239 6.97 31.72 15.11
N ARG A 240 8.21 31.61 14.62
CA ARG A 240 8.52 31.02 13.30
C ARG A 240 8.22 29.52 13.22
N LYS A 241 8.30 28.79 14.34
CA LYS A 241 8.07 27.35 14.43
C LYS A 241 6.60 26.96 14.66
N ILE A 242 5.73 27.88 15.10
CA ILE A 242 4.31 27.61 15.41
C ILE A 242 3.60 26.85 14.28
N LYS A 243 3.74 27.32 13.02
CA LYS A 243 3.09 26.66 11.87
C LYS A 243 3.60 25.23 11.62
N GLN A 244 4.85 24.96 11.95
CA GLN A 244 5.42 23.62 11.83
C GLN A 244 4.88 22.71 12.94
N PHE A 245 4.81 23.21 14.17
CA PHE A 245 4.24 22.49 15.31
C PHE A 245 2.76 22.18 15.09
N GLU A 246 1.98 23.11 14.56
CA GLU A 246 0.58 22.89 14.19
C GLU A 246 0.42 21.74 13.20
N LYS A 247 1.25 21.69 12.15
CA LYS A 247 1.27 20.56 11.19
C LYS A 247 1.64 19.23 11.85
N GLN A 248 2.56 19.25 12.82
CA GLN A 248 2.96 18.05 13.56
C GLN A 248 1.82 17.55 14.45
N VAL A 249 1.13 18.45 15.16
CA VAL A 249 -0.04 18.09 15.99
C VAL A 249 -1.13 17.45 15.14
N GLU A 250 -1.46 18.03 13.98
CA GLU A 250 -2.46 17.46 13.07
C GLU A 250 -2.01 16.10 12.51
N LEU A 251 -0.71 15.92 12.24
CA LEU A 251 -0.16 14.63 11.84
C LEU A 251 -0.29 13.58 12.95
N TYR A 252 0.03 13.92 14.20
CA TYR A 252 -0.13 13.02 15.34
C TYR A 252 -1.59 12.64 15.58
N ARG A 253 -2.50 13.62 15.45
CA ARG A 253 -3.94 13.42 15.54
C ARG A 253 -4.45 12.43 14.49
N ASN A 254 -4.05 12.61 13.24
CA ASN A 254 -4.43 11.71 12.15
C ASN A 254 -3.78 10.33 12.30
N GLY A 255 -2.54 10.27 12.78
CA GLY A 255 -1.83 9.05 13.10
C GLY A 255 -2.52 8.23 14.18
N GLN A 256 -2.87 8.84 15.32
CA GLN A 256 -3.55 8.14 16.41
C GLN A 256 -4.96 7.67 15.99
N ARG A 257 -5.72 8.52 15.29
CA ARG A 257 -7.03 8.13 14.74
C ARG A 257 -6.91 6.95 13.77
N LEU A 258 -5.83 6.87 12.99
CA LEU A 258 -5.59 5.71 12.12
C LEU A 258 -5.32 4.44 12.95
N LEU A 259 -4.48 4.53 13.97
CA LEU A 259 -4.19 3.43 14.90
C LEU A 259 -5.46 2.91 15.58
N GLU A 260 -6.32 3.81 16.08
CA GLU A 260 -7.61 3.48 16.69
C GLU A 260 -8.53 2.75 15.69
N LYS A 261 -8.68 3.29 14.48
CA LYS A 261 -9.48 2.67 13.42
C LYS A 261 -8.99 1.29 13.04
N GLN A 262 -7.68 1.04 13.14
CA GLN A 262 -7.05 -0.24 12.82
C GLN A 262 -6.94 -1.17 14.05
N ARG A 263 -7.59 -0.83 15.17
CA ARG A 263 -7.61 -1.62 16.41
C ARG A 263 -6.21 -1.92 16.95
N PHE A 264 -5.31 -0.96 16.83
CA PHE A 264 -3.99 -1.05 17.44
C PHE A 264 -4.12 -1.17 18.97
N GLN A 265 -3.27 -2.00 19.58
CA GLN A 265 -3.20 -2.13 21.03
C GLN A 265 -2.22 -1.10 21.57
N PHE A 266 -2.76 -0.06 22.20
CA PHE A 266 -1.96 0.99 22.82
C PHE A 266 -1.29 0.47 24.11
N PRO A 267 0.03 0.70 24.28
CA PRO A 267 0.70 0.47 25.56
C PRO A 267 0.10 1.30 26.70
N SER A 268 0.24 0.86 27.94
CA SER A 268 -0.22 1.61 29.12
C SER A 268 0.51 2.95 29.30
N SER A 269 1.74 3.06 28.80
CA SER A 269 2.54 4.29 28.81
C SER A 269 2.26 5.22 27.63
N TRP A 270 1.20 4.97 26.86
CA TRP A 270 0.91 5.76 25.66
C TRP A 270 0.45 7.19 26.02
N LEU A 271 1.12 8.18 25.43
CA LEU A 271 0.69 9.57 25.50
C LEU A 271 -0.41 9.81 24.48
N TYR A 272 -1.64 10.02 24.95
CA TYR A 272 -2.78 10.33 24.09
C TYR A 272 -2.67 11.76 23.52
N ILE A 273 -3.19 11.93 22.30
CA ILE A 273 -3.22 13.20 21.58
C ILE A 273 -3.89 14.31 22.40
N ASP A 274 -4.88 13.98 23.24
CA ASP A 274 -5.57 14.95 24.10
C ASP A 274 -4.60 15.69 25.04
N ASN A 275 -3.59 14.98 25.57
CA ASN A 275 -2.56 15.61 26.41
C ASN A 275 -1.66 16.55 25.59
N ILE A 276 -1.32 16.18 24.36
CA ILE A 276 -0.54 17.03 23.46
C ILE A 276 -1.34 18.25 23.02
N GLU A 277 -2.62 18.07 22.68
CA GLU A 277 -3.52 19.18 22.32
C GLU A 277 -3.69 20.13 23.51
N GLY A 278 -3.78 19.60 24.73
CA GLY A 278 -3.80 20.39 25.97
C GLY A 278 -2.53 21.23 26.17
N GLU A 279 -1.34 20.60 26.14
CA GLU A 279 -0.07 21.33 26.27
C GLU A 279 0.17 22.30 25.10
N TRP A 280 -0.24 21.94 23.89
CA TRP A 280 -0.18 22.81 22.72
C TRP A 280 -1.09 24.05 22.88
N GLY A 281 -2.29 23.87 23.41
CA GLY A 281 -3.19 24.95 23.77
C GLY A 281 -2.58 25.89 24.81
N ALA A 282 -2.03 25.33 25.90
CA ALA A 282 -1.37 26.10 26.94
C ALA A 282 -0.14 26.88 26.42
N PHE A 283 0.67 26.24 25.56
CA PHE A 283 1.80 26.90 24.91
C PHE A 283 1.35 28.08 24.03
N ASN A 284 0.31 27.90 23.21
CA ASN A 284 -0.22 28.98 22.37
C ASN A 284 -0.78 30.15 23.18
N ASP A 285 -1.47 29.87 24.29
CA ASP A 285 -1.99 30.90 25.17
C ASP A 285 -0.87 31.73 25.80
N ILE A 286 0.17 31.08 26.31
CA ILE A 286 1.33 31.77 26.90
C ILE A 286 2.10 32.55 25.84
N MET A 287 2.33 31.94 24.68
CA MET A 287 2.95 32.61 23.54
C MET A 287 2.21 33.88 23.17
N ARG A 288 0.87 33.83 23.06
CA ARG A 288 0.05 34.99 22.72
C ARG A 288 0.10 36.09 23.78
N ARG A 289 0.07 35.72 25.06
CA ARG A 289 0.21 36.67 26.18
C ARG A 289 1.58 37.34 26.19
N LYS A 290 2.67 36.58 26.02
CA LYS A 290 4.04 37.10 26.00
C LYS A 290 4.30 37.95 24.75
N ASP A 291 3.83 37.54 23.57
CA ASP A 291 3.93 38.33 22.33
C ASP A 291 3.18 39.68 22.46
N SER A 292 2.00 39.68 23.08
CA SER A 292 1.25 40.92 23.38
C SER A 292 1.99 41.82 24.37
N ALA A 293 2.52 41.26 25.46
CA ALA A 293 3.28 42.02 26.45
C ALA A 293 4.58 42.61 25.86
N ILE A 294 5.28 41.84 25.01
CA ILE A 294 6.43 42.33 24.25
C ILE A 294 6.00 43.50 23.35
N GLN A 295 4.94 43.34 22.55
CA GLN A 295 4.44 44.41 21.67
C GLN A 295 4.12 45.70 22.44
N GLN A 296 3.55 45.59 23.64
CA GLN A 296 3.29 46.74 24.51
C GLN A 296 4.57 47.40 25.05
N GLN A 297 5.60 46.61 25.39
CA GLN A 297 6.85 47.12 25.93
C GLN A 297 7.92 47.47 24.88
N VAL A 298 7.73 47.13 23.60
CA VAL A 298 8.73 47.35 22.53
C VAL A 298 9.16 48.81 22.43
N ALA A 299 8.22 49.77 22.48
CA ALA A 299 8.55 51.19 22.40
C ALA A 299 9.39 51.65 23.63
N ASN A 300 9.04 51.16 24.81
CA ASN A 300 9.77 51.47 26.05
C ASN A 300 11.18 50.86 26.04
N LEU A 301 11.32 49.63 25.53
CA LEU A 301 12.62 48.97 25.38
C LEU A 301 13.50 49.67 24.34
N GLN A 302 12.94 50.08 23.20
CA GLN A 302 13.65 50.89 22.21
C GLN A 302 14.18 52.19 22.83
N MET A 303 13.35 52.88 23.63
CA MET A 303 13.76 54.10 24.32
C MET A 303 14.87 53.83 25.34
N LYS A 304 14.76 52.76 26.15
CA LYS A 304 15.82 52.36 27.10
C LYS A 304 17.14 52.03 26.40
N ILE A 305 17.10 51.30 25.28
CA ILE A 305 18.29 50.97 24.48
C ILE A 305 18.97 52.25 23.98
N VAL A 306 18.20 53.20 23.43
CA VAL A 306 18.74 54.49 22.95
C VAL A 306 19.33 55.32 24.10
N GLN A 307 18.73 55.26 25.29
CA GLN A 307 19.27 55.94 26.48
C GLN A 307 20.57 55.31 26.97
N GLU A 308 20.66 53.98 27.03
CA GLU A 308 21.89 53.28 27.36
C GLU A 308 22.99 53.57 26.34
N ASP A 309 22.66 53.57 25.05
CA ASP A 309 23.61 53.88 23.97
C ASP A 309 24.20 55.30 24.14
N ARG A 310 23.35 56.31 24.37
CA ARG A 310 23.81 57.67 24.67
C ARG A 310 24.65 57.77 25.93
N ALA A 311 24.29 57.03 26.98
CA ALA A 311 25.04 57.03 28.23
C ALA A 311 26.44 56.40 28.06
N VAL A 312 26.54 55.33 27.26
CA VAL A 312 27.80 54.70 26.89
C VAL A 312 28.64 55.65 26.03
N GLU A 313 28.04 56.30 25.05
CA GLU A 313 28.72 57.28 24.20
C GLU A 313 29.29 58.44 25.03
N THR A 314 28.48 59.00 25.94
CA THR A 314 28.91 60.07 26.86
C THR A 314 30.08 59.61 27.73
N ARG A 315 29.97 58.44 28.37
CA ARG A 315 31.09 57.86 29.16
C ARG A 315 32.34 57.64 28.32
N THR A 316 32.18 57.25 27.06
CA THR A 316 33.31 57.03 26.15
C THR A 316 34.02 58.35 25.85
N VAL A 317 33.27 59.42 25.57
CA VAL A 317 33.80 60.78 25.35
C VAL A 317 34.48 61.33 26.61
N ASP A 318 33.89 61.12 27.78
CA ASP A 318 34.47 61.54 29.07
C ASP A 318 35.78 60.81 29.35
N LEU A 319 35.81 59.48 29.14
CA LEU A 319 37.05 58.70 29.25
C LEU A 319 38.12 59.14 28.23
N LEU A 320 37.72 59.55 27.03
CA LEU A 320 38.61 60.07 26.00
C LEU A 320 39.21 61.43 26.39
N THR A 321 38.39 62.34 26.91
CA THR A 321 38.86 63.65 27.40
C THR A 321 39.72 63.53 28.65
N ASP A 322 39.38 62.64 29.58
CA ASP A 322 40.22 62.36 30.74
C ASP A 322 41.54 61.69 30.33
N TRP A 323 41.52 60.77 29.37
CA TRP A 323 42.72 60.22 28.77
C TRP A 323 43.58 61.31 28.12
N GLU A 324 43.00 62.24 27.36
CA GLU A 324 43.76 63.35 26.75
C GLU A 324 44.46 64.23 27.79
N LYS A 325 43.82 64.45 28.95
CA LYS A 325 44.39 65.22 30.07
C LYS A 325 45.46 64.46 30.84
N THR A 326 45.31 63.15 30.97
CA THR A 326 46.19 62.30 31.79
C THR A 326 47.20 61.51 30.97
N LYS A 327 47.18 61.63 29.63
CA LYS A 327 48.13 60.92 28.77
C LYS A 327 49.55 61.30 29.21
N PRO A 328 50.43 60.32 29.45
CA PRO A 328 51.81 60.62 29.77
C PRO A 328 52.43 61.32 28.55
N VAL A 329 52.68 62.62 28.68
CA VAL A 329 53.46 63.35 27.68
C VAL A 329 54.83 62.71 27.69
N THR A 330 55.23 62.12 26.56
CA THR A 330 56.54 61.52 26.39
C THR A 330 57.60 62.49 26.87
N VAL A 331 58.44 61.98 27.77
CA VAL A 331 59.61 62.63 28.34
C VAL A 331 60.39 63.33 27.24
N SER A 332 60.44 64.66 27.30
CA SER A 332 61.41 65.47 26.58
C SER A 332 62.80 65.10 27.09
N PHE A 333 63.49 64.20 26.39
CA PHE A 333 64.92 63.99 26.61
C PHE A 333 65.66 65.26 26.16
N HIS A 334 66.35 65.89 27.11
CA HIS A 334 67.38 66.90 26.87
C HIS A 334 68.57 66.29 26.11
#